data_AF-A0A0J9T541-F1
#
_entry.id   AF-A0A0J9T541-F1
#
_cell.length_a   1.000
_cell.length_b   1.000
_cell.length_c   1.000
_cell.angle_alpha   90.00
_cell.angle_beta   90.00
_cell.angle_gamma   90.00
#
_symmetry.space_group_name_H-M   'P 1'
#
loop_
_entity.id
_entity.type
_entity.pdbx_description
1 polymer ?
#
loop_
_entity_poly.entity_id
_entity_poly.type
_entity_poly.pdbx_seq_one_letter_code
_entity_poly.pdbx_strand_id
1 'polypeptide(L)'
;MINNINKLSSNIKGENNEEITKYINKTSIKIEKYKSNIYNIVKNFSSCKTFLTIAQNPSLKKNYSGLCENIIKRKLKLSDNYIDVCAVIKGYLMYFFKNPTGFSNNVYCGYLNYWLNERLRNLNNYACDTTTFYTTISNNDNDFSTNLKMCQGKIFHLDVSEFNNTDVLYKIYEAFREFKSKVRNTQNHNDSCKYAKECSRLYKSIINQCVPDKSNSLCDELNIIRNEFYTGEWLIGKNMCMEADPLLSPEEIHKKQLEHSIERTTGGEESTLLTPTISFSMIIFGIFSVLLILFKFTTLGSWSNKRLLKKKMKKLNLYDEYTSKLIEHNREPSDVNFKSVSNQISYHPI
;
A
#
# COMPACT_ATOMS: atom_id res chain seq x y z
N MET A 1 12.37 15.24 7.69
CA MET A 1 12.36 16.09 6.48
C MET A 1 11.42 17.29 6.62
N ILE A 2 10.19 17.12 7.10
CA ILE A 2 9.23 18.21 7.39
C ILE A 2 9.82 19.27 8.35
N ASN A 3 10.52 18.84 9.41
CA ASN A 3 11.09 19.76 10.42
C ASN A 3 12.23 20.66 9.88
N ASN A 4 12.96 20.26 8.84
CA ASN A 4 14.01 21.09 8.24
C ASN A 4 13.45 22.04 7.18
N ILE A 5 12.33 21.69 6.54
CA ILE A 5 11.64 22.55 5.58
C ILE A 5 10.89 23.68 6.30
N ASN A 6 10.25 23.38 7.44
CA ASN A 6 9.59 24.39 8.27
C ASN A 6 10.59 25.41 8.85
N LYS A 7 11.84 24.99 9.10
CA LYS A 7 12.92 25.87 9.59
C LYS A 7 13.47 26.83 8.52
N LEU A 8 13.32 26.50 7.23
CA LEU A 8 13.62 27.45 6.14
C LEU A 8 12.51 28.49 5.96
N SER A 9 11.25 28.10 6.18
CA SER A 9 10.08 28.98 6.06
C SER A 9 10.05 30.10 7.12
N SER A 10 10.58 29.85 8.33
CA SER A 10 10.54 30.84 9.42
C SER A 10 11.51 32.02 9.29
N ASN A 11 12.44 31.99 8.32
CA ASN A 11 13.55 32.95 8.23
C ASN A 11 13.46 33.96 7.08
N ILE A 12 12.38 33.98 6.29
CA ILE A 12 12.25 34.88 5.12
C ILE A 12 10.96 35.69 5.24
N LYS A 13 11.06 36.95 5.71
CA LYS A 13 9.97 37.93 5.68
C LYS A 13 10.06 38.75 4.40
N GLY A 14 9.03 38.65 3.53
CA GLY A 14 8.87 39.46 2.30
C GLY A 14 8.10 38.70 1.22
N GLU A 15 7.46 39.40 0.28
CA GLU A 15 6.57 38.91 -0.80
C GLU A 15 7.12 37.74 -1.65
N ASN A 16 8.44 37.48 -1.60
CA ASN A 16 9.06 36.27 -2.17
C ASN A 16 8.68 34.96 -1.46
N ASN A 17 8.01 35.00 -0.30
CA ASN A 17 7.70 33.81 0.49
C ASN A 17 6.59 32.95 -0.13
N GLU A 18 5.65 33.54 -0.86
CA GLU A 18 4.53 32.79 -1.47
C GLU A 18 5.00 31.95 -2.67
N GLU A 19 5.87 32.50 -3.51
CA GLU A 19 6.44 31.80 -4.66
C GLU A 19 7.43 30.70 -4.23
N ILE A 20 8.25 30.97 -3.21
CA ILE A 20 9.13 29.97 -2.57
C ILE A 20 8.29 28.85 -1.93
N THR A 21 7.23 29.19 -1.20
CA THR A 21 6.32 28.22 -0.58
C THR A 21 5.62 27.37 -1.63
N LYS A 22 5.15 27.98 -2.72
CA LYS A 22 4.54 27.27 -3.86
C LYS A 22 5.53 26.32 -4.54
N TYR A 23 6.79 26.72 -4.70
CA TYR A 23 7.84 25.88 -5.26
C TYR A 23 8.21 24.70 -4.32
N ILE A 24 8.33 24.95 -3.02
CA ILE A 24 8.58 23.92 -1.99
C ILE A 24 7.42 22.91 -1.96
N ASN A 25 6.17 23.39 -1.98
CA ASN A 25 4.99 22.54 -2.00
C ASN A 25 4.94 21.69 -3.28
N LYS A 26 5.20 22.28 -4.45
CA LYS A 26 5.26 21.55 -5.73
C LYS A 26 6.34 20.46 -5.72
N THR A 27 7.51 20.75 -5.15
CA THR A 27 8.62 19.79 -5.04
C THR A 27 8.27 18.66 -4.07
N SER A 28 7.68 18.99 -2.92
CA SER A 28 7.23 18.01 -1.92
C SER A 28 6.15 17.08 -2.49
N ILE A 29 5.16 17.63 -3.20
CA ILE A 29 4.11 16.85 -3.90
C ILE A 29 4.73 15.90 -4.93
N LYS A 30 5.77 16.33 -5.67
CA LYS A 30 6.45 15.49 -6.66
C LYS A 30 7.19 14.32 -6.01
N ILE A 31 7.83 14.56 -4.86
CA ILE A 31 8.52 13.52 -4.08
C ILE A 31 7.50 12.53 -3.51
N GLU A 32 6.42 13.00 -2.90
CA GLU A 32 5.36 12.15 -2.36
C GLU A 32 4.68 11.31 -3.46
N LYS A 33 4.44 11.91 -4.63
CA LYS A 33 3.93 11.18 -5.79
C LYS A 33 4.93 10.10 -6.27
N TYR A 34 6.23 10.39 -6.30
CA TYR A 34 7.23 9.40 -6.69
C TYR A 34 7.35 8.28 -5.64
N LYS A 35 7.32 8.64 -4.35
CA LYS A 35 7.30 7.71 -3.21
C LYS A 35 6.11 6.76 -3.28
N SER A 36 4.92 7.29 -3.53
CA SER A 36 3.71 6.50 -3.72
C SER A 36 3.81 5.55 -4.92
N ASN A 37 4.57 5.88 -5.97
CA ASN A 37 4.67 5.04 -7.17
C ASN A 37 5.90 4.13 -7.19
N ILE A 38 6.65 3.99 -6.09
CA ILE A 38 7.85 3.14 -6.06
C ILE A 38 7.51 1.67 -6.34
N TYR A 39 6.38 1.17 -5.84
CA TYR A 39 5.97 -0.23 -6.01
C TYR A 39 5.79 -0.61 -7.49
N ASN A 40 5.20 0.29 -8.29
CA ASN A 40 4.90 0.06 -9.72
C ASN A 40 6.15 -0.18 -10.59
N ILE A 41 7.33 0.26 -10.10
CA ILE A 41 8.59 0.11 -10.82
C ILE A 41 9.46 -1.04 -10.30
N VAL A 42 9.09 -1.68 -9.17
CA VAL A 42 9.89 -2.74 -8.53
C VAL A 42 10.09 -3.95 -9.44
N LYS A 43 9.09 -4.31 -10.27
CA LYS A 43 9.22 -5.40 -11.25
C LYS A 43 10.43 -5.28 -12.19
N ASN A 44 10.89 -4.05 -12.41
CA ASN A 44 12.00 -3.74 -13.30
C ASN A 44 13.37 -3.67 -12.59
N PHE A 45 13.41 -3.74 -11.25
CA PHE A 45 14.65 -3.59 -10.47
C PHE A 45 15.71 -4.65 -10.80
N SER A 46 15.28 -5.87 -11.11
CA SER A 46 16.16 -6.95 -11.56
C SER A 46 17.07 -6.54 -12.72
N SER A 47 16.56 -5.72 -13.64
CA SER A 47 17.29 -5.30 -14.84
C SER A 47 18.43 -4.35 -14.48
N CYS A 48 18.35 -3.71 -13.30
CA CYS A 48 19.37 -2.81 -12.79
C CYS A 48 20.45 -3.52 -11.94
N LYS A 49 20.21 -4.76 -11.52
CA LYS A 49 21.13 -5.56 -10.66
C LYS A 49 22.51 -5.71 -11.29
N THR A 50 22.58 -5.90 -12.61
CA THR A 50 23.85 -6.02 -13.34
C THR A 50 24.69 -4.75 -13.25
N PHE A 51 24.08 -3.57 -13.41
CA PHE A 51 24.82 -2.29 -13.32
C PHE A 51 25.37 -2.06 -11.92
N LEU A 52 24.60 -2.42 -10.89
CA LEU A 52 25.05 -2.33 -9.51
C LEU A 52 26.21 -3.30 -9.23
N THR A 53 26.11 -4.53 -9.73
CA THR A 53 27.18 -5.53 -9.60
C THR A 53 28.47 -5.05 -10.24
N ILE A 54 28.39 -4.44 -11.43
CA ILE A 54 29.53 -3.81 -12.10
C ILE A 54 30.09 -2.68 -11.21
N ALA A 55 29.23 -1.77 -10.72
CA ALA A 55 29.66 -0.66 -9.87
C ALA A 55 30.31 -1.09 -8.53
N GLN A 56 29.99 -2.28 -8.04
CA GLN A 56 30.58 -2.87 -6.84
C GLN A 56 31.99 -3.44 -7.07
N ASN A 57 32.42 -3.61 -8.32
CA ASN A 57 33.75 -4.10 -8.65
C ASN A 57 34.85 -3.21 -8.00
N PRO A 58 35.83 -3.79 -7.27
CA PRO A 58 36.85 -3.01 -6.57
C PRO A 58 37.62 -2.02 -7.46
N SER A 59 37.95 -2.39 -8.70
CA SER A 59 38.66 -1.53 -9.64
C SER A 59 37.84 -0.31 -10.03
N LEU A 60 36.52 -0.49 -10.24
CA LEU A 60 35.62 0.63 -10.54
C LEU A 60 35.38 1.51 -9.32
N LYS A 61 35.24 0.93 -8.12
CA LYS A 61 35.12 1.72 -6.87
C LYS A 61 36.34 2.62 -6.65
N LYS A 62 37.54 2.11 -6.91
CA LYS A 62 38.80 2.86 -6.72
C LYS A 62 38.83 4.16 -7.52
N ASN A 63 38.23 4.18 -8.71
CA ASN A 63 38.14 5.38 -9.55
C ASN A 63 37.38 6.55 -8.88
N TYR A 64 36.49 6.26 -7.93
CA TYR A 64 35.65 7.26 -7.26
C TYR A 64 35.99 7.46 -5.79
N SER A 65 36.81 6.58 -5.20
CA SER A 65 37.05 6.56 -3.75
C SER A 65 37.67 7.87 -3.23
N GLY A 66 38.68 8.41 -3.92
CA GLY A 66 39.31 9.67 -3.51
C GLY A 66 38.36 10.88 -3.60
N LEU A 67 37.47 10.91 -4.59
CA LEU A 67 36.44 11.95 -4.71
C LEU A 67 35.42 11.85 -3.57
N CYS A 68 35.05 10.62 -3.20
CA CYS A 68 34.12 10.35 -2.12
C CYS A 68 34.72 10.63 -0.73
N GLU A 69 36.00 10.36 -0.52
CA GLU A 69 36.66 10.52 0.77
C GLU A 69 36.49 11.93 1.35
N ASN A 70 36.72 12.96 0.53
CA ASN A 70 36.54 14.35 0.95
C ASN A 70 35.11 14.65 1.39
N ILE A 71 34.11 14.19 0.63
CA ILE A 71 32.69 14.43 0.93
C ILE A 71 32.30 13.67 2.22
N ILE A 72 32.64 12.38 2.29
CA ILE A 72 32.25 11.51 3.40
C ILE A 72 32.92 11.95 4.71
N LYS A 73 34.24 12.17 4.72
CA LYS A 73 34.96 12.51 5.94
C LYS A 73 34.73 13.96 6.37
N ARG A 74 34.74 14.93 5.43
CA ARG A 74 34.68 16.36 5.79
C ARG A 74 33.26 16.90 5.91
N LYS A 75 32.35 16.48 5.03
CA LYS A 75 30.97 17.01 5.00
C LYS A 75 30.03 16.17 5.86
N LEU A 76 30.11 14.84 5.73
CA LEU A 76 29.23 13.92 6.47
C LEU A 76 29.84 13.43 7.79
N LYS A 77 31.16 13.51 7.97
CA LYS A 77 31.89 13.02 9.16
C LYS A 77 31.62 11.54 9.44
N LEU A 78 31.54 10.73 8.39
CA LEU A 78 31.25 9.30 8.47
C LEU A 78 32.53 8.46 8.26
N SER A 79 32.44 7.18 8.64
CA SER A 79 33.55 6.22 8.51
C SER A 79 33.82 5.79 7.06
N ASP A 80 34.96 5.14 6.83
CA ASP A 80 35.41 4.72 5.51
C ASP A 80 34.42 3.81 4.77
N ASN A 81 33.58 3.06 5.51
CA ASN A 81 32.52 2.22 4.94
C ASN A 81 31.55 3.02 4.04
N TYR A 82 31.36 4.30 4.32
CA TYR A 82 30.49 5.19 3.54
C TYR A 82 31.18 5.75 2.29
N ILE A 83 32.52 5.76 2.25
CA ILE A 83 33.30 6.10 1.05
C ILE A 83 32.99 5.08 -0.05
N ASP A 84 33.00 3.80 0.33
CA ASP A 84 32.63 2.69 -0.55
C ASP A 84 31.20 2.83 -1.09
N VAL A 85 30.24 3.22 -0.24
CA VAL A 85 28.85 3.45 -0.68
C VAL A 85 28.79 4.59 -1.70
N CYS A 86 29.43 5.73 -1.43
CA CYS A 86 29.50 6.85 -2.37
C CYS A 86 30.14 6.43 -3.71
N ALA A 87 31.22 5.64 -3.67
CA ALA A 87 31.91 5.19 -4.87
C ALA A 87 31.01 4.30 -5.75
N VAL A 88 30.25 3.39 -5.14
CA VAL A 88 29.28 2.54 -5.85
C VAL A 88 28.17 3.37 -6.49
N ILE A 89 27.64 4.38 -5.78
CA ILE A 89 26.61 5.29 -6.34
C ILE A 89 27.14 5.98 -7.61
N LYS A 90 28.35 6.55 -7.52
CA LYS A 90 28.99 7.24 -8.65
C LYS A 90 29.22 6.30 -9.83
N GLY A 91 29.75 5.11 -9.57
CA GLY A 91 29.96 4.08 -10.60
C GLY A 91 28.67 3.61 -11.26
N TYR A 92 27.61 3.38 -10.48
CA TYR A 92 26.31 2.94 -10.97
C TYR A 92 25.69 3.98 -11.92
N LEU A 93 25.68 5.26 -11.52
CA LEU A 93 25.10 6.32 -12.33
C LEU A 93 25.94 6.66 -13.56
N MET A 94 27.27 6.59 -13.45
CA MET A 94 28.16 6.73 -14.60
C MET A 94 27.91 5.62 -15.63
N TYR A 95 27.86 4.36 -15.17
CA TYR A 95 27.68 3.23 -16.08
C TYR A 95 26.34 3.32 -16.81
N PHE A 96 25.28 3.64 -16.09
CA PHE A 96 23.96 3.87 -16.68
C PHE A 96 23.98 5.01 -17.71
N PHE A 97 24.60 6.14 -17.37
CA PHE A 97 24.70 7.28 -18.28
C PHE A 97 25.42 6.92 -19.59
N LYS A 98 26.47 6.09 -19.52
CA LYS A 98 27.21 5.63 -20.70
C LYS A 98 26.47 4.56 -21.51
N ASN A 99 25.59 3.79 -20.86
CA ASN A 99 24.91 2.65 -21.48
C ASN A 99 23.40 2.73 -21.21
N PRO A 100 22.68 3.67 -21.83
CA PRO A 100 21.24 3.81 -21.61
C PRO A 100 20.50 2.58 -22.17
N THR A 101 20.04 1.68 -21.29
CA THR A 101 19.37 0.42 -21.68
C THR A 101 17.86 0.57 -21.97
N GLY A 102 17.42 1.73 -22.43
CA GLY A 102 16.01 1.99 -22.80
C GLY A 102 15.01 2.13 -21.64
N PHE A 103 15.36 1.75 -20.41
CA PHE A 103 14.49 2.04 -19.25
C PHE A 103 14.48 3.53 -18.91
N SER A 104 13.42 3.99 -18.25
CA SER A 104 13.34 5.37 -17.76
C SER A 104 14.29 5.60 -16.58
N ASN A 105 14.77 6.83 -16.41
CA ASN A 105 15.57 7.24 -15.24
C ASN A 105 14.88 6.90 -13.91
N ASN A 106 13.54 6.80 -13.90
CA ASN A 106 12.78 6.43 -12.70
C ASN A 106 13.11 5.01 -12.21
N VAL A 107 13.36 4.07 -13.12
CA VAL A 107 13.67 2.67 -12.76
C VAL A 107 15.05 2.59 -12.11
N TYR A 108 16.07 3.17 -12.74
CA TYR A 108 17.44 3.12 -12.19
C TYR A 108 17.58 3.86 -10.87
N CYS A 109 16.96 5.04 -10.77
CA CYS A 109 16.95 5.80 -9.53
C CYS A 109 16.13 5.09 -8.44
N GLY A 110 15.03 4.42 -8.81
CA GLY A 110 14.23 3.63 -7.88
C GLY A 110 15.02 2.44 -7.31
N TYR A 111 15.73 1.72 -8.18
CA TYR A 111 16.59 0.62 -7.74
C TYR A 111 17.77 1.11 -6.88
N LEU A 112 18.39 2.22 -7.27
CA LEU A 112 19.44 2.86 -6.47
C LEU A 112 18.92 3.30 -5.10
N ASN A 113 17.68 3.83 -5.04
CA ASN A 113 17.03 4.22 -3.80
C ASN A 113 16.82 3.00 -2.89
N TYR A 114 16.31 1.91 -3.45
CA TYR A 114 16.12 0.64 -2.75
C TYR A 114 17.45 0.11 -2.18
N TRP A 115 18.47 -0.04 -3.03
CA TRP A 115 19.79 -0.54 -2.62
C TRP A 115 20.45 0.36 -1.56
N LEU A 116 20.34 1.68 -1.70
CA LEU A 116 20.95 2.59 -0.75
C LEU A 116 20.25 2.53 0.61
N ASN A 117 18.92 2.44 0.64
CA ASN A 117 18.18 2.24 1.88
C ASN A 117 18.58 0.92 2.57
N GLU A 118 18.71 -0.18 1.82
CA GLU A 118 19.22 -1.46 2.35
C GLU A 118 20.64 -1.29 2.91
N ARG A 119 21.54 -0.72 2.10
CA ARG A 119 22.96 -0.64 2.43
C ARG A 119 23.20 0.20 3.69
N LEU A 120 22.55 1.35 3.83
CA LEU A 120 22.72 2.23 4.99
C LEU A 120 22.12 1.63 6.27
N ARG A 121 21.05 0.84 6.18
CA ARG A 121 20.48 0.09 7.32
C ARG A 121 21.42 -0.99 7.84
N ASN A 122 22.21 -1.59 6.95
CA ASN A 122 23.15 -2.66 7.27
C ASN A 122 24.53 -2.15 7.70
N LEU A 123 24.76 -0.83 7.75
CA LEU A 123 25.98 -0.25 8.30
C LEU A 123 25.82 0.00 9.80
N ASN A 124 26.81 -0.45 10.58
CA ASN A 124 26.87 -0.18 12.02
C ASN A 124 26.94 1.35 12.25
N ASN A 125 26.10 1.85 13.16
CA ASN A 125 25.81 3.28 13.40
C ASN A 125 24.97 3.93 12.31
N TYR A 126 23.65 3.82 12.40
CA TYR A 126 22.66 4.52 11.56
C TYR A 126 22.79 6.05 11.66
N ALA A 127 23.87 6.60 11.12
CA ALA A 127 24.34 7.95 11.39
C ALA A 127 23.73 8.98 10.43
N CYS A 128 23.12 8.53 9.33
CA CYS A 128 22.54 9.40 8.32
C CYS A 128 21.44 8.69 7.53
N ASP A 129 20.30 9.35 7.34
CA ASP A 129 19.23 8.83 6.48
C ASP A 129 19.61 8.91 4.99
N THR A 130 19.01 8.04 4.18
CA THR A 130 19.27 7.90 2.74
C THR A 130 19.15 9.20 1.96
N THR A 131 18.17 10.06 2.31
CA THR A 131 17.94 11.33 1.62
C THR A 131 19.07 12.30 1.89
N THR A 132 19.46 12.43 3.16
CA THR A 132 20.53 13.33 3.60
C THR A 132 21.88 12.90 3.06
N PHE A 133 22.14 11.59 3.06
CA PHE A 133 23.37 11.01 2.51
C PHE A 133 23.51 11.34 1.02
N TYR A 134 22.49 11.00 0.22
CA TYR A 134 22.53 11.21 -1.22
C TYR A 134 22.56 12.69 -1.60
N THR A 135 21.73 13.52 -0.96
CA THR A 135 21.68 14.96 -1.25
C THR A 135 23.01 15.64 -0.93
N THR A 136 23.66 15.27 0.17
CA THR A 136 24.98 15.81 0.52
C THR A 136 26.03 15.43 -0.52
N ILE A 137 26.06 14.17 -0.95
CA ILE A 137 27.00 13.73 -1.99
C ILE A 137 26.72 14.43 -3.31
N SER A 138 25.45 14.48 -3.74
CA SER A 138 25.06 15.13 -5.00
C SER A 138 25.33 16.64 -5.03
N ASN A 139 25.17 17.34 -3.90
CA ASN A 139 25.37 18.79 -3.83
C ASN A 139 26.85 19.18 -3.70
N ASN A 140 27.69 18.27 -3.22
CA ASN A 140 29.13 18.51 -3.06
C ASN A 140 29.94 17.80 -4.16
N ASP A 141 29.28 17.24 -5.17
CA ASP A 141 29.98 16.70 -6.33
C ASP A 141 30.32 17.82 -7.30
N ASN A 142 31.54 18.34 -7.17
CA ASN A 142 32.07 19.41 -8.03
C ASN A 142 32.57 18.87 -9.37
N ASP A 143 32.67 17.55 -9.50
CA ASP A 143 33.12 16.90 -10.72
C ASP A 143 31.89 16.60 -11.58
N PHE A 144 31.67 17.39 -12.63
CA PHE A 144 30.59 17.19 -13.62
C PHE A 144 30.67 15.81 -14.32
N SER A 145 31.71 15.02 -14.02
CA SER A 145 31.89 13.66 -14.50
C SER A 145 30.75 12.71 -14.10
N THR A 146 30.02 12.93 -12.99
CA THR A 146 28.90 12.04 -12.60
C THR A 146 27.53 12.70 -12.63
N ASN A 147 26.55 12.00 -13.22
CA ASN A 147 25.15 12.47 -13.31
C ASN A 147 24.37 12.24 -12.00
N LEU A 148 24.96 12.54 -10.84
CA LEU A 148 24.28 12.42 -9.54
C LEU A 148 22.96 13.22 -9.49
N LYS A 149 22.94 14.41 -10.11
CA LYS A 149 21.72 15.24 -10.17
C LYS A 149 20.55 14.54 -10.88
N MET A 150 20.79 13.51 -11.69
CA MET A 150 19.75 12.78 -12.42
C MET A 150 18.74 12.06 -11.51
N CYS A 151 19.18 11.61 -10.33
CA CYS A 151 18.30 10.99 -9.33
C CYS A 151 17.91 11.94 -8.20
N GLN A 152 18.21 13.24 -8.33
CA GLN A 152 17.77 14.24 -7.37
C GLN A 152 16.25 14.22 -7.22
N GLY A 153 15.78 14.15 -5.97
CA GLY A 153 14.34 14.04 -5.65
C GLY A 153 13.73 12.66 -5.92
N LYS A 154 14.53 11.66 -6.33
CA LYS A 154 14.12 10.25 -6.49
C LYS A 154 14.80 9.32 -5.49
N ILE A 155 15.88 9.78 -4.85
CA ILE A 155 16.50 9.11 -3.71
C ILE A 155 15.96 9.73 -2.43
N PHE A 156 15.34 8.90 -1.59
CA PHE A 156 14.69 9.32 -0.36
C PHE A 156 14.70 8.18 0.66
N HIS A 157 14.64 8.56 1.93
CA HIS A 157 14.53 7.61 3.02
C HIS A 157 13.19 6.89 2.97
N LEU A 158 13.22 5.58 2.77
CA LEU A 158 12.08 4.69 2.99
C LEU A 158 12.06 4.40 4.49
N ASP A 159 10.91 4.57 5.15
CA ASP A 159 10.79 4.10 6.53
C ASP A 159 10.88 2.56 6.60
N VAL A 160 10.87 2.00 7.81
CA VAL A 160 11.04 0.54 7.99
C VAL A 160 9.95 -0.25 7.27
N SER A 161 8.69 0.21 7.33
CA SER A 161 7.55 -0.47 6.71
C SER A 161 7.61 -0.36 5.19
N GLU A 162 7.89 0.84 4.67
CA GLU A 162 8.02 1.09 3.23
C GLU A 162 9.17 0.31 2.62
N PHE A 163 10.32 0.26 3.30
CA PHE A 163 11.46 -0.52 2.88
C PHE A 163 11.12 -2.02 2.87
N ASN A 164 10.53 -2.54 3.96
CA ASN A 164 10.16 -3.95 4.05
C ASN A 164 9.15 -4.35 2.96
N ASN A 165 8.14 -3.52 2.71
CA ASN A 165 7.17 -3.76 1.64
C ASN A 165 7.85 -3.77 0.26
N THR A 166 8.77 -2.84 0.02
CA THR A 166 9.54 -2.77 -1.25
C THR A 166 10.44 -3.99 -1.41
N ASP A 167 11.13 -4.41 -0.35
CA ASP A 167 12.02 -5.58 -0.33
C ASP A 167 11.26 -6.89 -0.56
N VAL A 168 10.14 -7.10 0.17
CA VAL A 168 9.29 -8.28 -0.04
C VAL A 168 8.72 -8.28 -1.46
N LEU A 169 8.24 -7.15 -1.97
CA LEU A 169 7.74 -7.06 -3.35
C LEU A 169 8.83 -7.40 -4.37
N TYR A 170 10.06 -6.90 -4.17
CA TYR A 170 11.19 -7.23 -5.04
C TYR A 170 11.50 -8.73 -5.02
N LYS A 171 11.52 -9.35 -3.83
CA LYS A 171 11.72 -10.79 -3.67
C LYS A 171 10.61 -11.63 -4.31
N ILE A 172 9.35 -11.18 -4.25
CA ILE A 172 8.24 -11.81 -4.97
C ILE A 172 8.54 -11.82 -6.47
N TYR A 173 8.96 -10.69 -7.04
CA TYR A 173 9.32 -10.62 -8.47
C TYR A 173 10.54 -11.46 -8.85
N GLU A 174 11.55 -11.58 -7.97
CA GLU A 174 12.67 -12.50 -8.20
C GLU A 174 12.20 -13.96 -8.19
N ALA A 175 11.45 -14.38 -7.17
CA ALA A 175 10.88 -15.73 -7.09
C ALA A 175 10.00 -16.04 -8.31
N PHE A 176 9.13 -15.12 -8.69
CA PHE A 176 8.23 -15.30 -9.82
C PHE A 176 8.95 -15.38 -11.16
N ARG A 177 10.06 -14.64 -11.34
CA ARG A 177 10.92 -14.76 -12.52
C ARG A 177 11.61 -16.11 -12.59
N GLU A 178 12.16 -16.59 -11.48
CA GLU A 178 12.80 -17.90 -11.42
C GLU A 178 11.78 -19.01 -11.72
N PHE A 179 10.58 -18.92 -11.15
CA PHE A 179 9.47 -19.80 -11.49
C PHE A 179 9.22 -19.82 -13.01
N LYS A 180 8.97 -18.65 -13.63
CA LYS A 180 8.72 -18.54 -15.08
C LYS A 180 9.86 -19.10 -15.92
N SER A 181 11.11 -18.82 -15.52
CA SER A 181 12.30 -19.31 -16.21
C SER A 181 12.40 -20.83 -16.16
N LYS A 182 12.18 -21.45 -14.99
CA LYS A 182 12.29 -22.90 -14.83
C LYS A 182 11.16 -23.63 -15.54
N VAL A 183 9.92 -23.16 -15.44
CA VAL A 183 8.78 -23.79 -16.15
C VAL A 183 9.04 -23.88 -17.66
N ARG A 184 9.62 -22.84 -18.26
CA ARG A 184 9.92 -22.83 -19.71
C ARG A 184 11.05 -23.76 -20.11
N ASN A 185 12.01 -24.00 -19.21
CA ASN A 185 13.30 -24.61 -19.55
C ASN A 185 13.48 -26.03 -19.02
N THR A 186 12.59 -26.52 -18.15
CA THR A 186 12.74 -27.85 -17.53
C THR A 186 11.55 -28.74 -17.80
N GLN A 187 11.82 -29.98 -18.20
CA GLN A 187 10.82 -31.06 -18.16
C GLN A 187 10.45 -31.43 -16.70
N ASN A 188 11.34 -31.13 -15.73
CA ASN A 188 11.14 -31.40 -14.31
C ASN A 188 10.46 -30.22 -13.61
N HIS A 189 9.13 -30.24 -13.58
CA HIS A 189 8.31 -29.18 -13.01
C HIS A 189 8.51 -28.96 -11.50
N ASN A 190 9.04 -29.94 -10.75
CA ASN A 190 9.28 -29.80 -9.30
C ASN A 190 10.29 -28.68 -8.96
N ASP A 191 11.30 -28.47 -9.81
CA ASP A 191 12.31 -27.43 -9.58
C ASP A 191 11.75 -26.02 -9.66
N SER A 192 10.66 -25.84 -10.41
CA SER A 192 9.94 -24.56 -10.48
C SER A 192 9.10 -24.30 -9.23
N CYS A 193 8.53 -25.36 -8.63
CA CYS A 193 7.55 -25.23 -7.55
C CYS A 193 8.12 -24.64 -6.25
N LYS A 194 9.41 -24.81 -5.97
CA LYS A 194 10.05 -24.12 -4.84
C LYS A 194 9.94 -22.60 -4.93
N TYR A 195 10.00 -22.05 -6.15
CA TYR A 195 9.86 -20.61 -6.39
C TYR A 195 8.41 -20.15 -6.35
N ALA A 196 7.46 -20.98 -6.81
CA ALA A 196 6.04 -20.73 -6.63
C ALA A 196 5.66 -20.68 -5.14
N LYS A 197 6.14 -21.65 -4.34
CA LYS A 197 5.96 -21.66 -2.88
C LYS A 197 6.52 -20.41 -2.22
N GLU A 198 7.73 -19.99 -2.62
CA GLU A 198 8.35 -18.78 -2.08
C GLU A 198 7.56 -17.52 -2.45
N CYS A 199 7.06 -17.43 -3.69
CA CYS A 199 6.15 -16.37 -4.12
C CYS A 199 4.91 -16.30 -3.22
N SER A 200 4.21 -17.43 -3.02
CA SER A 200 3.03 -17.50 -2.15
C SER A 200 3.33 -17.10 -0.72
N ARG A 201 4.45 -17.58 -0.15
CA ARG A 201 4.88 -17.27 1.22
C ARG A 201 5.14 -15.77 1.39
N LEU A 202 5.87 -15.15 0.46
CA LEU A 202 6.18 -13.73 0.49
C LEU A 202 4.92 -12.88 0.28
N TYR A 203 4.07 -13.25 -0.69
CA TYR A 203 2.80 -12.57 -0.95
C TYR A 203 1.92 -12.53 0.31
N LYS A 204 1.74 -13.69 0.96
CA LYS A 204 0.98 -13.85 2.21
C LYS A 204 1.50 -12.96 3.35
N SER A 205 2.80 -12.66 3.36
CA SER A 205 3.43 -11.86 4.41
C SER A 205 3.06 -10.37 4.36
N ILE A 206 2.64 -9.85 3.19
CA ILE A 206 2.35 -8.41 3.01
C ILE A 206 0.92 -8.10 2.56
N ILE A 207 0.19 -9.06 1.98
CA ILE A 207 -1.19 -8.86 1.49
C ILE A 207 -2.19 -8.47 2.59
N ASN A 208 -1.95 -8.84 3.85
CA ASN A 208 -2.82 -8.44 4.98
C ASN A 208 -2.83 -6.92 5.22
N GLN A 209 -1.90 -6.17 4.64
CA GLN A 209 -1.91 -4.70 4.68
C GLN A 209 -2.92 -4.09 3.70
N CYS A 210 -3.46 -4.90 2.79
CA CYS A 210 -4.46 -4.47 1.82
C CYS A 210 -5.86 -4.56 2.43
N VAL A 211 -6.58 -3.44 2.32
CA VAL A 211 -7.97 -3.33 2.78
C VAL A 211 -8.88 -3.44 1.55
N PRO A 212 -9.93 -4.27 1.59
CA PRO A 212 -10.94 -4.35 0.54
C PRO A 212 -11.42 -2.95 0.14
N ASP A 213 -11.63 -2.75 -1.17
CA ASP A 213 -12.09 -1.49 -1.77
C ASP A 213 -11.18 -0.26 -1.53
N LYS A 214 -10.02 -0.43 -0.88
CA LYS A 214 -9.02 0.63 -0.69
C LYS A 214 -7.77 0.32 -1.50
N SER A 215 -7.74 0.86 -2.71
CA SER A 215 -6.56 0.79 -3.56
C SER A 215 -5.41 1.64 -3.00
N ASN A 216 -4.22 1.07 -3.05
CA ASN A 216 -2.96 1.77 -2.98
C ASN A 216 -1.97 1.03 -3.87
N SER A 217 -0.89 1.71 -4.26
CA SER A 217 0.08 1.19 -5.22
C SER A 217 0.72 -0.16 -4.84
N LEU A 218 0.88 -0.46 -3.54
CA LEU A 218 1.35 -1.78 -3.13
C LEU A 218 0.31 -2.85 -3.44
N CYS A 219 -0.94 -2.62 -3.05
CA CYS A 219 -2.04 -3.56 -3.25
C CYS A 219 -2.40 -3.74 -4.72
N ASP A 220 -2.31 -2.68 -5.51
CA ASP A 220 -2.50 -2.74 -6.96
C ASP A 220 -1.43 -3.63 -7.61
N GLU A 221 -0.15 -3.46 -7.23
CA GLU A 221 0.93 -4.27 -7.77
C GLU A 221 0.85 -5.73 -7.30
N LEU A 222 0.43 -5.98 -6.05
CA LEU A 222 0.14 -7.33 -5.56
C LEU A 222 -1.00 -8.01 -6.34
N ASN A 223 -2.06 -7.26 -6.67
CA ASN A 223 -3.14 -7.78 -7.51
C ASN A 223 -2.67 -8.09 -8.93
N ILE A 224 -1.78 -7.27 -9.50
CA ILE A 224 -1.14 -7.57 -10.79
C ILE A 224 -0.36 -8.88 -10.70
N ILE A 225 0.47 -9.07 -9.66
CA ILE A 225 1.22 -10.32 -9.45
C ILE A 225 0.27 -11.51 -9.35
N ARG A 226 -0.78 -11.41 -8.53
CA ARG A 226 -1.77 -12.48 -8.35
C ARG A 226 -2.40 -12.86 -9.68
N ASN A 227 -2.84 -11.86 -10.46
CA ASN A 227 -3.46 -12.10 -11.76
C ASN A 227 -2.48 -12.77 -12.72
N GLU A 228 -1.27 -12.22 -12.87
CA GLU A 228 -0.26 -12.82 -13.73
C GLU A 228 -0.01 -14.28 -13.33
N PHE A 229 0.19 -14.54 -12.03
CA PHE A 229 0.47 -15.88 -11.49
C PHE A 229 -0.54 -16.93 -11.96
N TYR A 230 -1.83 -16.59 -12.05
CA TYR A 230 -2.92 -17.48 -12.46
C TYR A 230 -3.33 -17.41 -13.94
N THR A 231 -2.93 -16.39 -14.69
CA THR A 231 -3.29 -16.25 -16.12
C THR A 231 -2.16 -16.57 -17.07
N GLY A 232 -0.95 -16.78 -16.57
CA GLY A 232 0.21 -17.04 -17.42
C GLY A 232 0.16 -18.38 -18.14
N GLU A 233 0.74 -18.41 -19.34
CA GLU A 233 0.87 -19.62 -20.18
C GLU A 233 1.72 -20.72 -19.53
N TRP A 234 2.40 -20.44 -18.41
CA TRP A 234 3.15 -21.43 -17.63
C TRP A 234 2.25 -22.41 -16.85
N LEU A 235 0.92 -22.28 -16.91
CA LEU A 235 -0.05 -23.13 -16.22
C LEU A 235 -0.55 -24.33 -17.05
N ILE A 236 0.27 -24.86 -17.96
CA ILE A 236 -0.11 -26.03 -18.77
C ILE A 236 -0.37 -27.22 -17.84
N GLY A 237 -1.66 -27.60 -17.73
CA GLY A 237 -2.18 -28.54 -16.73
C GLY A 237 -2.36 -27.85 -15.38
N LYS A 238 -3.59 -27.42 -15.06
CA LYS A 238 -4.03 -26.59 -13.90
C LYS A 238 -3.62 -27.06 -12.49
N ASN A 239 -2.78 -28.07 -12.40
CA ASN A 239 -2.31 -28.76 -11.21
C ASN A 239 -0.81 -28.55 -10.95
N MET A 240 -0.16 -27.63 -11.66
CA MET A 240 1.26 -27.38 -11.42
C MET A 240 1.47 -26.67 -10.07
N CYS A 241 2.35 -27.22 -9.24
CA CYS A 241 2.70 -26.69 -7.93
C CYS A 241 1.50 -26.54 -6.95
N MET A 242 0.63 -27.56 -6.89
CA MET A 242 -0.47 -27.64 -5.90
C MET A 242 -0.03 -27.42 -4.44
N GLU A 243 1.24 -27.68 -4.15
CA GLU A 243 1.83 -27.50 -2.82
C GLU A 243 2.13 -26.03 -2.48
N ALA A 244 2.01 -25.10 -3.42
CA ALA A 244 2.12 -23.67 -3.14
C ALA A 244 0.78 -23.13 -2.63
N ASP A 245 0.82 -22.39 -1.52
CA ASP A 245 -0.37 -21.71 -0.98
C ASP A 245 -1.02 -20.84 -2.08
N PRO A 246 -2.36 -20.80 -2.18
CA PRO A 246 -3.02 -19.90 -3.11
C PRO A 246 -2.77 -18.44 -2.71
N LEU A 247 -2.51 -17.59 -3.71
CA LEU A 247 -2.47 -16.15 -3.55
C LEU A 247 -3.91 -15.64 -3.40
N LEU A 248 -4.38 -15.54 -2.15
CA LEU A 248 -5.73 -15.07 -1.82
C LEU A 248 -5.85 -13.56 -2.02
N SER A 249 -6.98 -13.09 -2.53
CA SER A 249 -7.29 -11.66 -2.61
C SER A 249 -7.54 -11.06 -1.22
N PRO A 250 -7.47 -9.73 -1.06
CA PRO A 250 -7.83 -9.08 0.20
C PRO A 250 -9.23 -9.48 0.69
N GLU A 251 -10.20 -9.61 -0.21
CA GLU A 251 -11.58 -10.02 0.10
C GLU A 251 -11.64 -11.47 0.62
N GLU A 252 -10.92 -12.39 -0.05
CA GLU A 252 -10.84 -13.80 0.35
C GLU A 252 -10.21 -13.96 1.75
N ILE A 253 -9.20 -13.15 2.06
CA ILE A 253 -8.55 -13.14 3.37
C ILE A 253 -9.50 -12.64 4.46
N HIS A 254 -10.17 -11.52 4.24
CA HIS A 254 -11.11 -10.94 5.22
C HIS A 254 -12.28 -11.90 5.49
N LYS A 255 -12.82 -12.53 4.44
CA LYS A 255 -13.87 -13.56 4.58
C LYS A 255 -13.40 -14.72 5.46
N LYS A 256 -12.20 -15.26 5.20
CA LYS A 256 -11.65 -16.38 5.97
C LYS A 256 -11.39 -16.01 7.44
N GLN A 257 -10.96 -14.78 7.71
CA GLN A 257 -10.79 -14.28 9.07
C GLN A 257 -12.13 -14.15 9.82
N LEU A 258 -13.19 -13.69 9.12
CA LEU A 258 -14.53 -13.60 9.67
C LEU A 258 -15.08 -15.00 10.00
N GLU A 259 -14.98 -15.95 9.07
CA GLU A 259 -15.40 -17.34 9.29
C GLU A 259 -14.68 -17.96 10.50
N HIS A 260 -13.36 -17.80 10.59
CA HIS A 260 -12.59 -18.29 11.74
C HIS A 260 -13.00 -17.60 13.06
N SER A 261 -13.37 -16.30 13.03
CA SER A 261 -13.86 -15.61 14.22
C SER A 261 -15.22 -16.14 14.69
N ILE A 262 -16.11 -16.50 13.76
CA ILE A 262 -17.42 -17.10 14.06
C ILE A 262 -17.21 -18.48 14.68
N GLU A 263 -16.33 -19.31 14.10
CA GLU A 263 -15.99 -20.63 14.64
C GLU A 263 -15.39 -20.58 16.05
N ARG A 264 -14.55 -19.59 16.38
CA ARG A 264 -14.05 -19.43 17.75
C ARG A 264 -15.12 -18.96 18.73
N THR A 265 -16.18 -18.32 18.24
CA THR A 265 -17.29 -17.84 19.07
C THR A 265 -18.34 -18.92 19.29
N THR A 266 -18.46 -19.88 18.36
CA THR A 266 -19.39 -21.02 18.45
C THR A 266 -18.73 -22.33 18.88
N GLY A 267 -17.41 -22.43 18.82
CA GLY A 267 -16.61 -23.64 19.06
C GLY A 267 -16.00 -23.69 20.45
N GLY A 268 -16.86 -23.73 21.46
CA GLY A 268 -16.51 -24.09 22.83
C GLY A 268 -17.36 -25.27 23.29
N GLU A 269 -17.38 -26.36 22.53
CA GLU A 269 -17.73 -27.71 23.00
C GLU A 269 -17.39 -28.72 21.90
N GLU A 270 -16.32 -29.47 22.14
CA GLU A 270 -16.01 -30.67 21.37
C GLU A 270 -16.97 -31.77 21.85
N SER A 271 -17.99 -32.07 21.06
CA SER A 271 -18.68 -33.35 21.17
C SER A 271 -19.01 -33.86 19.79
N THR A 272 -18.24 -34.87 19.38
CA THR A 272 -18.67 -35.91 18.44
C THR A 272 -20.13 -36.30 18.67
N LEU A 273 -21.04 -35.99 17.75
CA LEU A 273 -22.10 -36.89 17.27
C LEU A 273 -22.97 -36.19 16.21
N LEU A 274 -23.05 -36.82 15.03
CA LEU A 274 -24.23 -36.98 14.17
C LEU A 274 -25.43 -36.01 14.39
N THR A 275 -25.69 -35.18 13.37
CA THR A 275 -27.02 -34.70 12.92
C THR A 275 -28.04 -34.20 13.99
N PRO A 276 -28.31 -32.89 14.09
CA PRO A 276 -29.41 -32.39 14.93
C PRO A 276 -30.60 -31.93 14.05
N THR A 277 -31.48 -32.86 13.66
CA THR A 277 -32.81 -32.49 13.12
C THR A 277 -33.96 -32.86 14.06
N ILE A 278 -33.69 -33.34 15.28
CA ILE A 278 -34.75 -33.84 16.19
C ILE A 278 -34.88 -33.04 17.50
N SER A 279 -33.90 -32.22 17.89
CA SER A 279 -33.89 -31.64 19.25
C SER A 279 -34.79 -30.42 19.48
N PHE A 280 -35.25 -29.72 18.45
CA PHE A 280 -36.15 -28.56 18.62
C PHE A 280 -37.62 -28.96 18.86
N SER A 281 -38.03 -30.14 18.40
CA SER A 281 -39.41 -30.64 18.54
C SER A 281 -39.80 -30.84 20.02
N MET A 282 -38.93 -31.49 20.80
CA MET A 282 -39.25 -31.87 22.19
C MET A 282 -39.34 -30.67 23.15
N ILE A 283 -38.56 -29.62 22.92
CA ILE A 283 -38.58 -28.41 23.75
C ILE A 283 -39.89 -27.63 23.53
N ILE A 284 -40.35 -27.55 22.28
CA ILE A 284 -41.60 -26.85 21.94
C ILE A 284 -42.81 -27.57 22.55
N PHE A 285 -42.87 -28.92 22.47
CA PHE A 285 -43.95 -29.70 23.09
C PHE A 285 -43.94 -29.64 24.62
N GLY A 286 -42.75 -29.57 25.25
CA GLY A 286 -42.62 -29.39 26.70
C GLY A 286 -43.14 -28.04 27.17
N ILE A 287 -42.76 -26.95 26.49
CA ILE A 287 -43.23 -25.59 26.81
C ILE A 287 -44.76 -25.50 26.61
N PHE A 288 -45.29 -26.07 25.53
CA PHE A 288 -46.73 -26.05 25.25
C PHE A 288 -47.55 -26.81 26.32
N SER A 289 -47.02 -27.94 26.80
CA SER A 289 -47.66 -28.73 27.85
C SER A 289 -47.70 -27.99 29.19
N VAL A 290 -46.63 -27.28 29.56
CA VAL A 290 -46.60 -26.44 30.78
C VAL A 290 -47.57 -25.26 30.67
N LEU A 291 -47.65 -24.60 29.51
CA LEU A 291 -48.58 -23.50 29.29
C LEU A 291 -50.05 -23.93 29.39
N LEU A 292 -50.41 -25.13 28.91
CA LEU A 292 -51.76 -25.68 29.04
C LEU A 292 -52.13 -25.98 30.50
N ILE A 293 -51.17 -26.46 31.30
CA ILE A 293 -51.35 -26.67 32.74
C ILE A 293 -51.58 -25.31 33.42
N LEU A 294 -50.73 -24.32 33.18
CA LEU A 294 -50.85 -22.98 33.79
C LEU A 294 -52.11 -22.23 33.36
N PHE A 295 -52.58 -22.43 32.13
CA PHE A 295 -53.84 -21.88 31.63
C PHE A 295 -55.05 -22.45 32.38
N LYS A 296 -55.01 -23.75 32.74
CA LYS A 296 -56.09 -24.41 33.50
C LYS A 296 -56.10 -24.03 34.99
N PHE A 297 -54.99 -23.54 35.54
CA PHE A 297 -54.87 -23.11 36.94
C PHE A 297 -55.02 -21.60 37.17
N THR A 298 -55.13 -20.81 36.11
CA THR A 298 -55.35 -19.36 36.22
C THR A 298 -56.85 -19.04 36.10
N THR A 299 -57.62 -19.43 37.12
CA THR A 299 -59.00 -18.99 37.30
C THR A 299 -59.04 -17.54 37.78
N LEU A 300 -59.66 -16.67 36.97
CA LEU A 300 -60.27 -15.36 37.30
C LEU A 300 -59.50 -14.36 38.19
N GLY A 301 -59.27 -13.16 37.65
CA GLY A 301 -59.00 -11.99 38.50
C GLY A 301 -58.59 -10.71 37.77
N SER A 302 -59.59 -9.99 37.26
CA SER A 302 -59.68 -8.50 37.21
C SER A 302 -58.44 -7.70 37.67
N TRP A 303 -57.91 -6.83 36.78
CA TRP A 303 -57.86 -5.37 36.96
C TRP A 303 -56.81 -4.72 36.03
N SER A 304 -57.20 -4.40 34.79
CA SER A 304 -56.42 -3.48 33.96
C SER A 304 -56.81 -2.04 34.32
N ASN A 305 -56.05 -1.39 35.20
CA ASN A 305 -56.13 0.06 35.27
C ASN A 305 -54.83 0.76 35.69
N LYS A 306 -54.44 1.71 34.82
CA LYS A 306 -53.72 2.96 35.11
C LYS A 306 -52.30 2.85 35.68
N ARG A 307 -51.30 2.57 34.83
CA ARG A 307 -49.96 3.18 35.05
C ARG A 307 -48.93 3.22 33.91
N LEU A 308 -49.32 3.25 32.64
CA LEU A 308 -48.32 3.36 31.54
C LEU A 308 -48.64 4.41 30.46
N LEU A 309 -49.20 5.55 30.87
CA LEU A 309 -49.30 6.75 30.03
C LEU A 309 -48.76 7.97 30.80
N LYS A 310 -47.43 8.06 30.93
CA LYS A 310 -46.68 9.29 31.22
C LYS A 310 -45.18 9.01 31.08
N LYS A 311 -44.66 9.01 29.84
CA LYS A 311 -43.25 9.34 29.46
C LYS A 311 -42.92 9.02 27.98
N LYS A 312 -43.68 9.57 27.02
CA LYS A 312 -43.22 9.72 25.62
C LYS A 312 -43.85 10.96 24.98
N MET A 313 -43.26 12.13 25.20
CA MET A 313 -43.36 13.32 24.32
C MET A 313 -42.35 14.37 24.82
N LYS A 314 -41.06 14.18 24.48
CA LYS A 314 -40.02 15.23 24.58
C LYS A 314 -38.75 14.80 23.84
N LYS A 315 -38.84 14.55 22.53
CA LYS A 315 -37.64 14.53 21.65
C LYS A 315 -37.92 14.71 20.15
N LEU A 316 -39.11 15.18 19.75
CA LEU A 316 -39.43 15.46 18.35
C LEU A 316 -39.57 16.96 18.01
N ASN A 317 -39.48 17.86 19.01
CA ASN A 317 -39.65 19.32 18.80
C ASN A 317 -38.34 20.11 18.80
N LEU A 318 -37.17 19.45 18.78
CA LEU A 318 -35.86 20.12 18.71
C LEU A 318 -35.26 20.10 17.30
N TYR A 319 -35.85 19.34 16.37
CA TYR A 319 -35.37 19.24 14.99
C TYR A 319 -36.03 20.29 14.10
N ASP A 320 -37.32 20.58 14.29
CA ASP A 320 -38.07 21.54 13.45
C ASP A 320 -37.62 23.02 13.61
N GLU A 321 -37.07 23.43 14.76
CA GLU A 321 -36.69 24.83 14.98
C GLU A 321 -35.32 25.20 14.35
N TYR A 322 -34.46 24.22 14.04
CA TYR A 322 -33.14 24.47 13.43
C TYR A 322 -33.22 24.52 11.89
N THR A 323 -34.07 23.70 11.28
CA THR A 323 -34.25 23.64 9.83
C THR A 323 -34.93 24.89 9.26
N SER A 324 -35.85 25.51 9.99
CA SER A 324 -36.48 26.78 9.55
C SER A 324 -35.52 27.97 9.58
N LYS A 325 -34.51 28.00 10.48
CA LYS A 325 -33.53 29.09 10.56
C LYS A 325 -32.41 29.03 9.52
N LEU A 326 -32.15 27.87 8.90
CA LEU A 326 -31.12 27.70 7.86
C LEU A 326 -31.62 28.02 6.44
N ILE A 327 -32.93 27.96 6.21
CA ILE A 327 -33.53 28.19 4.89
C ILE A 327 -33.67 29.68 4.57
N GLU A 328 -33.73 30.55 5.59
CA GLU A 328 -33.96 31.99 5.43
C GLU A 328 -32.70 32.79 5.04
N HIS A 329 -31.49 32.24 5.23
CA HIS A 329 -30.25 33.02 5.11
C HIS A 329 -29.49 32.91 3.77
N ASN A 330 -29.96 32.13 2.78
CA ASN A 330 -29.20 31.86 1.54
C ASN A 330 -29.97 32.13 0.22
N ARG A 331 -30.80 33.19 0.15
CA ARG A 331 -31.32 33.67 -1.13
C ARG A 331 -30.88 35.11 -1.40
N GLU A 332 -29.84 35.27 -2.21
CA GLU A 332 -29.62 36.47 -3.02
C GLU A 332 -30.11 36.24 -4.46
N PRO A 333 -30.60 37.28 -5.14
CA PRO A 333 -31.39 37.15 -6.36
C PRO A 333 -30.52 37.15 -7.62
N SER A 334 -30.91 36.40 -8.64
CA SER A 334 -30.37 36.54 -10.00
C SER A 334 -31.51 36.75 -10.97
N ASP A 335 -31.63 37.99 -11.45
CA ASP A 335 -32.46 38.40 -12.58
C ASP A 335 -32.04 37.64 -13.84
N VAL A 336 -32.97 36.92 -14.49
CA VAL A 336 -32.85 36.60 -15.92
C VAL A 336 -34.23 36.58 -16.59
N ASN A 337 -34.37 37.48 -17.57
CA ASN A 337 -35.50 37.68 -18.47
C ASN A 337 -35.92 36.40 -19.22
N PHE A 338 -37.23 36.14 -19.28
CA PHE A 338 -37.84 35.05 -20.04
C PHE A 338 -38.24 35.53 -21.45
N LYS A 339 -37.61 34.99 -22.50
CA LYS A 339 -38.08 35.06 -23.89
C LYS A 339 -38.60 33.68 -24.28
N SER A 340 -39.90 33.59 -24.54
CA SER A 340 -40.60 32.36 -24.92
C SER A 340 -40.24 31.92 -26.34
N VAL A 341 -39.83 30.67 -26.52
CA VAL A 341 -39.93 29.96 -27.81
C VAL A 341 -40.64 28.64 -27.56
N SER A 342 -41.81 28.51 -28.20
CA SER A 342 -42.68 27.33 -28.21
C SER A 342 -42.15 26.32 -29.23
N ASN A 343 -41.87 25.09 -28.80
CA ASN A 343 -41.73 23.95 -29.71
C ASN A 343 -42.73 22.86 -29.34
N GLN A 344 -43.71 22.69 -30.23
CA GLN A 344 -44.65 21.58 -30.25
C GLN A 344 -43.94 20.33 -30.81
N ILE A 345 -44.10 19.19 -30.15
CA ILE A 345 -43.81 17.87 -30.74
C ILE A 345 -45.07 17.03 -30.53
N SER A 346 -45.71 16.68 -31.65
CA SER A 346 -46.83 15.74 -31.72
C SER A 346 -46.30 14.33 -31.94
N TYR A 347 -46.88 13.35 -31.25
CA TYR A 347 -46.67 11.93 -31.49
C TYR A 347 -47.61 11.41 -32.59
N HIS A 348 -47.15 10.43 -33.36
CA HIS A 348 -48.02 9.53 -34.13
C HIS A 348 -47.61 8.07 -33.88
N PRO A 349 -48.56 7.16 -33.59
CA PRO A 349 -48.42 5.71 -33.78
C PRO A 349 -48.86 5.35 -35.22
N ILE A 350 -48.36 4.34 -35.92
CA ILE A 350 -47.85 2.98 -35.61
C ILE A 350 -46.60 2.72 -36.44
#